data_AF-A0A7Y4U5P7-F1
#
_entry.id   AF-A0A7Y4U5P7-F1
#
_cell.length_a   1.000
_cell.length_b   1.000
_cell.length_c   1.000
_cell.angle_alpha   90.00
_cell.angle_beta   90.00
_cell.angle_gamma   90.00
#
_symmetry.space_group_name_H-M   'P 1'
#
loop_
_entity.id
_entity.type
_entity.pdbx_description
1 polymer ?
#
loop_
_entity_poly.entity_id
_entity_poly.type
_entity_poly.pdbx_seq_one_letter_code
_entity_poly.pdbx_strand_id
1 'polypeptide(L)' 'TVSPVIHKPGDMLNVLHVLAKDVGVLGIFSDWPGTVTYYANCMDRR' A
#
# COMPACT_ATOMS: atom_id res chain seq x y z
N THR A 1 -1.10 14.53 -20.00
CA THR A 1 -1.48 14.33 -18.58
C THR A 1 -1.27 12.87 -18.26
N VAL A 2 -0.33 12.54 -17.38
CA VAL A 2 -0.12 11.14 -16.97
C VAL A 2 -1.29 10.78 -16.06
N SER A 3 -2.32 10.16 -16.63
CA SER A 3 -3.47 9.65 -15.89
C SER A 3 -2.98 8.75 -14.74
N PRO A 4 -3.49 8.92 -13.51
CA PRO A 4 -3.02 8.14 -12.37
C PRO A 4 -3.23 6.65 -12.68
N VAL A 5 -2.14 5.91 -12.82
CA VAL A 5 -2.14 4.49 -13.24
C VAL A 5 -2.80 3.57 -12.21
N ILE A 6 -3.14 4.11 -11.04
CA ILE A 6 -3.73 3.41 -9.89
C ILE A 6 -5.26 3.58 -9.94
N HIS A 7 -5.94 2.75 -10.73
CA HIS A 7 -7.40 2.86 -10.94
C HIS A 7 -8.21 2.02 -9.94
N LYS A 8 -7.58 1.12 -9.17
CA LYS A 8 -8.28 0.19 -8.29
C LYS A 8 -7.66 0.14 -6.89
N PRO A 9 -8.46 0.02 -5.82
CA PRO A 9 -7.96 -0.14 -4.45
C PRO A 9 -7.10 -1.41 -4.28
N GLY A 10 -7.25 -2.41 -5.14
CA GLY A 10 -6.38 -3.59 -5.15
C GLY A 10 -4.93 -3.29 -5.56
N ASP A 11 -4.70 -2.31 -6.45
CA ASP A 11 -3.35 -1.96 -6.90
C ASP A 11 -2.56 -1.27 -5.77
N MET A 12 -3.26 -0.52 -4.91
CA MET A 12 -2.67 0.09 -3.72
C MET A 12 -2.10 -0.96 -2.76
N LEU A 13 -2.81 -2.09 -2.59
CA LEU A 13 -2.34 -3.18 -1.73
C LEU A 13 -1.08 -3.84 -2.29
N ASN A 14 -0.98 -3.98 -3.61
CA ASN A 14 0.23 -4.50 -4.25
C ASN A 14 1.42 -3.55 -4.04
N VAL A 15 1.22 -2.25 -4.18
CA VAL A 15 2.26 -1.24 -3.94
C VAL A 15 2.70 -1.27 -2.47
N LEU A 16 1.75 -1.30 -1.53
CA LEU A 16 2.06 -1.43 -0.10
C LEU A 16 2.81 -2.73 0.20
N HIS A 17 2.47 -3.82 -0.51
CA HIS A 17 3.16 -5.09 -0.36
C HIS A 17 4.62 -5.04 -0.78
N VAL A 18 4.91 -4.50 -1.96
CA VAL A 18 6.28 -4.34 -2.45
C VAL A 18 7.07 -3.40 -1.52
N LEU A 19 6.48 -2.28 -1.10
CA LEU A 19 7.15 -1.33 -0.20
C LEU A 19 7.47 -1.95 1.17
N ALA A 20 6.54 -2.72 1.74
CA ALA A 20 6.71 -3.30 3.07
C ALA A 20 7.58 -4.57 3.07
N LYS A 21 7.38 -5.49 2.14
CA LYS A 21 8.06 -6.80 2.13
C LYS A 21 9.31 -6.84 1.26
N ASP A 22 9.30 -6.21 0.09
CA ASP A 22 10.45 -6.26 -0.83
C ASP A 22 11.46 -5.13 -0.55
N VAL A 23 10.97 -3.92 -0.25
CA VAL A 23 11.83 -2.76 0.03
C VAL A 23 12.16 -2.63 1.52
N GLY A 24 11.26 -3.05 2.42
CA GLY A 24 11.50 -3.03 3.87
C GLY A 24 11.51 -1.63 4.48
N VAL A 25 10.56 -0.78 4.09
CA VAL A 25 10.48 0.60 4.61
C VAL A 25 10.08 0.64 6.10
N LEU A 26 10.69 1.57 6.86
CA LEU A 26 10.39 1.78 8.29
C LEU A 26 9.02 2.42 8.54
N GLY A 27 8.45 3.10 7.55
CA GLY A 27 7.15 3.77 7.68
C GLY A 27 6.63 4.29 6.34
N ILE A 28 5.30 4.37 6.23
CA ILE A 28 4.58 4.78 5.01
C ILE A 28 3.67 5.97 5.34
N PHE A 29 3.88 7.10 4.67
CA PHE A 29 2.96 8.24 4.71
C PHE A 29 2.06 8.17 3.48
N SER A 30 0.76 7.91 3.67
CA SER A 30 -0.22 7.80 2.58
C SER A 30 -1.43 8.69 2.85
N ASP A 31 -1.94 9.28 1.77
CA ASP A 31 -3.21 9.98 1.66
C ASP A 31 -4.43 9.04 1.76
N TRP A 32 -4.23 7.72 1.81
CA TRP A 32 -5.26 6.70 1.94
C TRP A 32 -5.16 5.94 3.27
N PRO A 33 -5.60 6.57 4.38
CA PRO A 33 -5.45 5.98 5.71
C PRO A 33 -6.19 4.65 5.86
N GLY A 34 -7.34 4.49 5.19
CA GLY A 34 -8.12 3.25 5.24
C GLY A 34 -7.39 2.04 4.65
N THR A 35 -6.82 2.20 3.45
CA THR A 35 -6.10 1.12 2.75
C THR A 35 -4.82 0.73 3.48
N VAL A 36 -4.06 1.70 3.98
CA VAL A 36 -2.86 1.43 4.78
C VAL A 36 -3.21 0.70 6.08
N THR A 37 -4.26 1.14 6.77
CA THR A 37 -4.71 0.49 8.01
C THR A 37 -5.16 -0.95 7.76
N TYR A 38 -5.91 -1.20 6.68
CA TYR A 38 -6.31 -2.54 6.29
C TYR A 38 -5.10 -3.43 5.97
N TYR A 39 -4.15 -2.91 5.18
CA TYR A 39 -2.93 -3.63 4.85
C TYR A 39 -2.11 -3.98 6.12
N ALA A 40 -1.91 -3.02 7.03
CA ALA A 40 -1.16 -3.24 8.27
C ALA A 40 -1.84 -4.25 9.22
N ASN A 41 -3.16 -4.31 9.25
CA ASN A 41 -3.87 -5.24 10.14
C ASN A 41 -4.05 -6.64 9.55
N CYS A 42 -4.32 -6.75 8.24
CA CYS A 42 -4.71 -8.01 7.60
C CYS A 42 -3.62 -8.64 6.74
N MET A 43 -2.70 -7.85 6.18
CA MET A 43 -1.67 -8.34 5.25
C MET A 43 -0.27 -8.40 5.87
N ASP A 44 0.05 -7.47 6.78
CA ASP A 44 1.37 -7.40 7.43
C ASP A 44 1.59 -8.47 8.52
N ARG A 45 0.51 -8.93 9.17
CA ARG A 45 0.57 -9.93 10.27
C ARG A 45 0.82 -11.38 9.82
N ARG A 46 1.36 -11.62 8.61
CA ARG A 46 1.72 -12.95 8.09
C ARG A 46 3.19 -13.00 7.72
#